data_AF-A0A7Y1ZRJ6-F1
#
_entry.id   AF-A0A7Y1ZRJ6-F1
#
_cell.length_a   1.000
_cell.length_b   1.000
_cell.length_c   1.000
_cell.angle_alpha   90.00
_cell.angle_beta   90.00
_cell.angle_gamma   90.00
#
_symmetry.space_group_name_H-M   'P 1'
#
loop_
_entity.id
_entity.type
_entity.pdbx_description
1 polymer ?
#
loop_
_entity_poly.entity_id
_entity_poly.type
_entity_poly.pdbx_seq_one_letter_code
_entity_poly.pdbx_strand_id
1 'polypeptide(L)'
;MQSDVTIKHERRTGANRLERVNVRIFEDSESLSKQVADRIAELIRSNQNRGRNTVLGLPTGSTPISVYHELVRMHREEGLDFGDVITFNLDEYYPMAPDSLQSYHRFMYENFFDHVNLDRANIHIPSGSVDRRDVESHCEEYELAIRASGGIDLMLLGIGRSGHVGFNEPGSSAEDRTRLIVLDEITRKDAASDFFEEKYVPREAITMGVGTIIEAREIILMATGEHKAPIVRRAVEEKKNNHVSATYLQDHQNASFFLDSAAASDLTREQTPWLVSTVDWDFDMATRAVIWLSEQEAKAIPHLEAADFQRHHLHDLAHLYDGVDELCLEVFETLRRKILYAEELPKNKKVIVFSPHPDDDVISMGGMLGKLVSNGNDVTVAYMTNGSVAVFDQDVTRHLRFVEMTYSVLAGAQPAESFVHRSDEILEFLEDKAPGQVDSEAVQKIKAFI
;
A
#
# COMPACT_ATOMS: atom_id res chain seq x y z
N MET A 1 -8.61 32.16 -27.84
CA MET A 1 -7.19 32.31 -27.46
C MET A 1 -6.86 31.05 -26.66
N GLN A 2 -6.24 30.06 -27.32
CA GLN A 2 -5.98 28.73 -26.77
C GLN A 2 -4.93 28.83 -25.65
N SER A 3 -5.26 28.39 -24.45
CA SER A 3 -4.30 28.09 -23.39
C SER A 3 -4.12 26.57 -23.36
N ASP A 4 -3.14 26.07 -24.13
CA ASP A 4 -2.61 24.73 -23.95
C ASP A 4 -1.89 24.69 -22.59
N VAL A 5 -2.52 24.07 -21.60
CA VAL A 5 -1.84 23.67 -20.37
C VAL A 5 -1.10 22.37 -20.68
N THR A 6 0.04 22.51 -21.35
CA THR A 6 1.07 21.46 -21.30
C THR A 6 1.53 21.39 -19.85
N ILE A 7 1.41 20.23 -19.21
CA ILE A 7 2.10 19.96 -17.94
C ILE A 7 3.59 20.18 -18.22
N LYS A 8 4.11 21.34 -17.81
CA LYS A 8 5.53 21.66 -17.98
C LYS A 8 6.30 20.60 -17.22
N HIS A 9 7.16 19.85 -17.92
CA HIS A 9 8.24 19.11 -17.28
C HIS A 9 8.91 20.05 -16.28
N GLU A 10 8.79 19.74 -14.98
CA GLU A 10 9.68 20.34 -14.00
C GLU A 10 11.09 20.00 -14.45
N ARG A 11 11.88 21.04 -14.77
CA ARG A 11 13.27 20.84 -15.17
C ARG A 11 13.94 20.09 -14.04
N ARG A 12 14.62 18.98 -14.35
CA ARG A 12 15.43 18.24 -13.38
C ARG A 12 16.32 19.22 -12.64
N THR A 13 16.04 19.43 -11.36
CA THR A 13 16.87 20.20 -10.43
C THR A 13 18.01 19.29 -9.97
N GLY A 14 19.01 19.82 -9.24
CA GLY A 14 20.02 18.95 -8.63
C GLY A 14 19.39 17.85 -7.77
N ALA A 15 18.33 18.20 -7.03
CA ALA A 15 17.67 17.34 -6.05
C ALA A 15 17.04 16.07 -6.65
N ASN A 16 16.38 16.16 -7.82
CA ASN A 16 15.72 15.01 -8.44
C ASN A 16 16.55 14.32 -9.54
N ARG A 17 17.87 14.53 -9.57
CA ARG A 17 18.75 14.00 -10.64
C ARG A 17 18.78 12.47 -10.77
N LEU A 18 18.49 11.76 -9.68
CA LEU A 18 18.44 10.29 -9.66
C LEU A 18 17.07 9.74 -10.07
N GLU A 19 16.03 10.58 -10.04
CA GLU A 19 14.68 10.21 -10.43
C GLU A 19 14.59 10.09 -11.95
N ARG A 20 14.11 8.94 -12.41
CA ARG A 20 14.00 8.61 -13.84
C ARG A 20 12.62 8.92 -14.41
N VAL A 21 11.66 9.21 -13.53
CA VAL A 21 10.28 9.59 -13.82
C VAL A 21 9.92 10.82 -13.00
N ASN A 22 8.90 11.57 -13.39
CA ASN A 22 8.44 12.73 -12.61
C ASN A 22 7.83 12.27 -11.28
N VAL A 23 8.19 12.91 -10.18
CA VAL A 23 7.70 12.58 -8.83
C VAL A 23 7.16 13.82 -8.11
N ARG A 24 5.89 13.77 -7.72
CA ARG A 24 5.24 14.77 -6.87
C ARG A 24 5.00 14.18 -5.48
N ILE A 25 5.49 14.87 -4.46
CA ILE A 25 5.32 14.48 -3.06
C ILE A 25 4.29 15.41 -2.43
N PHE A 26 3.33 14.82 -1.72
CA PHE A 26 2.26 15.47 -1.00
C PHE A 26 2.45 15.23 0.50
N GLU A 27 1.93 16.14 1.32
CA GLU A 27 2.06 16.05 2.78
C GLU A 27 1.43 14.75 3.30
N ASP A 28 0.23 14.43 2.80
CA ASP A 28 -0.57 13.29 3.21
C ASP A 28 -1.33 12.66 2.04
N SER A 29 -2.00 11.53 2.31
CA SER A 29 -2.79 10.79 1.31
C SER A 29 -4.06 11.53 0.86
N GLU A 30 -4.61 12.43 1.69
CA GLU A 30 -5.83 13.19 1.37
C GLU A 30 -5.54 14.28 0.33
N SER A 31 -4.52 15.09 0.56
CA SER A 31 -4.04 16.13 -0.37
C SER A 31 -3.60 15.53 -1.71
N LEU A 32 -2.92 14.39 -1.68
CA LEU A 32 -2.58 13.61 -2.87
C LEU A 32 -3.83 13.20 -3.64
N SER A 33 -4.79 12.57 -2.97
CA SER A 33 -6.02 12.05 -3.60
C SER A 33 -6.84 13.18 -4.20
N LYS A 34 -6.94 14.32 -3.51
CA LYS A 34 -7.60 15.52 -4.01
C LYS A 34 -6.94 16.05 -5.28
N GLN A 35 -5.61 16.13 -5.30
CA GLN A 35 -4.89 16.61 -6.49
C GLN A 35 -5.10 15.70 -7.72
N VAL A 36 -5.19 14.38 -7.49
CA VAL A 36 -5.53 13.42 -8.55
C VAL A 36 -6.98 13.61 -9.03
N ALA A 37 -7.93 13.75 -8.11
CA ALA A 37 -9.33 14.00 -8.44
C ALA A 37 -9.51 15.31 -9.23
N ASP A 38 -8.84 16.39 -8.81
CA ASP A 38 -8.81 17.67 -9.52
C ASP A 38 -8.30 17.49 -10.96
N ARG A 39 -7.20 16.74 -11.15
CA ARG A 39 -6.63 16.50 -12.48
C ARG A 39 -7.59 15.72 -13.39
N ILE A 40 -8.28 14.72 -12.85
CA ILE A 40 -9.30 13.94 -13.57
C ILE A 40 -10.49 14.85 -13.92
N ALA A 41 -10.99 15.65 -12.98
CA ALA A 41 -12.09 16.59 -13.19
C ALA A 41 -11.76 17.64 -14.27
N GLU A 42 -10.54 18.18 -14.25
CA GLU A 42 -10.02 19.08 -15.29
C GLU A 42 -9.98 18.42 -16.67
N LEU A 43 -9.55 17.16 -16.75
CA LEU A 43 -9.52 16.40 -18.00
C LEU A 43 -10.93 16.21 -18.56
N ILE A 44 -11.87 15.78 -17.72
CA ILE A 44 -13.27 15.58 -18.09
C ILE A 44 -13.86 16.88 -18.63
N ARG A 45 -13.78 17.98 -17.86
CA ARG A 45 -14.30 19.30 -18.27
C ARG A 45 -13.65 19.79 -19.56
N SER A 46 -12.34 19.60 -19.72
CA SER A 46 -11.59 20.03 -20.92
C SER A 46 -12.04 19.27 -22.17
N ASN A 47 -12.23 17.96 -22.07
CA ASN A 47 -12.69 17.12 -23.19
C ASN A 47 -14.16 17.38 -23.54
N GLN A 48 -15.04 17.56 -22.54
CA GLN A 48 -16.43 17.96 -22.75
C GLN A 48 -16.54 19.31 -23.46
N ASN A 49 -15.75 20.30 -23.07
CA ASN A 49 -15.67 21.60 -23.76
C ASN A 49 -15.21 21.47 -25.23
N ARG A 50 -14.54 20.37 -25.58
CA ARG A 50 -14.11 20.03 -26.95
C ARG A 50 -15.09 19.08 -27.66
N GLY A 51 -16.19 18.70 -27.01
CA GLY A 51 -17.19 17.76 -27.54
C GLY A 51 -16.65 16.35 -27.76
N ARG A 52 -15.77 15.87 -26.88
CA ARG A 52 -15.15 14.53 -26.96
C ARG A 52 -15.32 13.80 -25.64
N ASN A 53 -15.44 12.48 -25.73
CA ASN A 53 -15.46 11.61 -24.56
C ASN A 53 -14.10 11.64 -23.84
N THR A 54 -14.11 11.35 -22.55
CA THR A 54 -12.89 11.13 -21.76
C THR A 54 -12.73 9.66 -21.46
N VAL A 55 -11.58 9.10 -21.82
CA VAL A 55 -11.30 7.67 -21.57
C VAL A 55 -10.35 7.53 -20.37
N LEU A 56 -10.81 6.89 -19.30
CA LEU A 56 -10.07 6.72 -18.06
C LEU A 56 -9.69 5.25 -17.83
N GLY A 57 -8.44 5.01 -17.45
CA GLY A 57 -7.97 3.75 -16.90
C GLY A 57 -8.00 3.79 -15.37
N LEU A 58 -8.70 2.86 -14.72
CA LEU A 58 -9.01 2.93 -13.29
C LEU A 58 -8.52 1.69 -12.50
N PRO A 59 -7.78 1.87 -11.38
CA PRO A 59 -7.33 0.77 -10.53
C PRO A 59 -8.34 0.47 -9.43
N THR A 60 -8.18 -0.68 -8.79
CA THR A 60 -8.86 -1.01 -7.53
C THR A 60 -7.87 -0.94 -6.35
N GLY A 61 -8.30 -1.41 -5.17
CA GLY A 61 -7.50 -1.41 -3.95
C GLY A 61 -7.74 -0.18 -3.07
N SER A 62 -7.06 -0.13 -1.92
CA SER A 62 -7.32 0.89 -0.88
C SER A 62 -6.87 2.29 -1.28
N THR A 63 -5.74 2.43 -1.97
CA THR A 63 -5.17 3.73 -2.37
C THR A 63 -6.11 4.62 -3.20
N PRO A 64 -6.81 4.14 -4.25
CA PRO A 64 -7.69 4.99 -5.06
C PRO A 64 -9.05 5.33 -4.43
N ILE A 65 -9.46 4.71 -3.31
CA ILE A 65 -10.79 4.94 -2.69
C ILE A 65 -11.02 6.43 -2.40
N SER A 66 -10.03 7.11 -1.82
CA SER A 66 -10.13 8.54 -1.50
C SER A 66 -10.29 9.41 -2.74
N VAL A 67 -9.71 9.01 -3.88
CA VAL A 67 -9.90 9.70 -5.17
C VAL A 67 -11.35 9.52 -5.65
N TYR A 68 -11.89 8.31 -5.57
CA TYR A 68 -13.29 8.04 -5.97
C TYR A 68 -14.28 8.81 -5.11
N HIS A 69 -14.09 8.84 -3.80
CA HIS A 69 -14.93 9.62 -2.89
C HIS A 69 -14.90 11.11 -3.22
N GLU A 70 -13.72 11.66 -3.53
CA GLU A 70 -13.60 13.08 -3.90
C GLU A 70 -14.26 13.38 -5.26
N LEU A 71 -14.13 12.49 -6.25
CA LEU A 71 -14.83 12.61 -7.53
C LEU A 71 -16.36 12.55 -7.36
N VAL A 72 -16.85 11.67 -6.48
CA VAL A 72 -18.27 11.59 -6.11
C VAL A 72 -18.74 12.87 -5.44
N ARG A 73 -17.93 13.44 -4.54
CA ARG A 73 -18.22 14.74 -3.91
C ARG A 73 -18.31 15.84 -4.97
N MET A 74 -17.33 15.95 -5.87
CA MET A 74 -17.33 16.92 -6.98
C MET A 74 -18.54 16.74 -7.91
N HIS A 75 -18.98 15.51 -8.18
CA HIS A 75 -20.20 15.26 -8.94
C HIS A 75 -21.44 15.85 -8.24
N ARG A 76 -21.62 15.52 -6.95
CA ARG A 76 -22.81 15.90 -6.18
C ARG A 76 -22.86 17.39 -5.84
N GLU A 77 -21.72 18.00 -5.56
CA GLU A 77 -21.63 19.35 -5.00
C GLU A 77 -21.20 20.41 -6.02
N GLU A 78 -20.40 20.04 -7.03
CA GLU A 78 -19.81 20.98 -7.99
C GLU A 78 -20.30 20.76 -9.43
N GLY A 79 -21.15 19.74 -9.65
CA GLY A 79 -21.73 19.44 -10.96
C GLY A 79 -20.72 18.87 -11.96
N LEU A 80 -19.68 18.16 -11.50
CA LEU A 80 -18.80 17.40 -12.40
C LEU A 80 -19.61 16.30 -13.11
N ASP A 81 -19.67 16.32 -14.44
CA ASP A 81 -20.51 15.43 -15.24
C ASP A 81 -19.71 14.24 -15.79
N PHE A 82 -20.18 13.01 -15.56
CA PHE A 82 -19.57 11.76 -16.03
C PHE A 82 -20.27 11.15 -17.26
N GLY A 83 -21.29 11.81 -17.83
CA GLY A 83 -22.10 11.27 -18.92
C GLY A 83 -21.31 10.89 -20.18
N ASP A 84 -20.24 11.63 -20.50
CA ASP A 84 -19.36 11.39 -21.65
C ASP A 84 -18.02 10.71 -21.26
N VAL A 85 -18.00 9.99 -20.13
CA VAL A 85 -16.80 9.28 -19.65
C VAL A 85 -16.90 7.79 -19.99
N ILE A 86 -15.78 7.23 -20.47
CA ILE A 86 -15.58 5.80 -20.73
C ILE A 86 -14.48 5.30 -19.80
N THR A 87 -14.69 4.17 -19.13
CA THR A 87 -13.73 3.64 -18.13
C THR A 87 -13.28 2.23 -18.47
N PHE A 88 -11.98 1.98 -18.30
CA PHE A 88 -11.35 0.67 -18.41
C PHE A 88 -10.63 0.33 -17.10
N ASN A 89 -11.07 -0.70 -16.38
CA ASN A 89 -10.35 -1.19 -15.22
C ASN A 89 -9.14 -2.05 -15.60
N LEU A 90 -8.11 -2.04 -14.75
CA LEU A 90 -6.88 -2.77 -15.04
C LEU A 90 -7.05 -4.29 -15.04
N ASP A 91 -7.87 -4.83 -14.14
CA ASP A 91 -7.89 -6.26 -13.87
C ASP A 91 -9.20 -6.76 -13.24
N GLU A 92 -9.33 -8.08 -13.20
CA GLU A 92 -10.28 -8.83 -12.37
C GLU A 92 -9.68 -10.21 -12.05
N TYR A 93 -9.98 -10.74 -10.87
CA TYR A 93 -9.57 -12.08 -10.47
C TYR A 93 -10.18 -13.16 -11.39
N TYR A 94 -9.52 -14.33 -11.50
CA TYR A 94 -9.99 -15.44 -12.32
C TYR A 94 -9.87 -16.81 -11.59
N PRO A 95 -10.95 -17.62 -11.55
CA PRO A 95 -12.33 -17.23 -11.83
C PRO A 95 -12.88 -16.29 -10.74
N MET A 96 -13.78 -15.38 -11.11
CA MET A 96 -14.47 -14.49 -10.17
C MET A 96 -15.87 -14.16 -10.69
N ALA A 97 -16.88 -14.33 -9.83
CA ALA A 97 -18.25 -13.90 -10.12
C ALA A 97 -18.41 -12.40 -9.78
N PRO A 98 -19.06 -11.60 -10.62
CA PRO A 98 -19.09 -10.14 -10.49
C PRO A 98 -19.79 -9.62 -9.22
N ASP A 99 -20.62 -10.43 -8.57
CA ASP A 99 -21.32 -10.15 -7.33
C ASP A 99 -20.57 -10.63 -6.06
N SER A 100 -19.44 -11.31 -6.25
CA SER A 100 -18.57 -11.75 -5.15
C SER A 100 -18.07 -10.55 -4.36
N LEU A 101 -17.93 -10.71 -3.05
CA LEU A 101 -17.48 -9.62 -2.15
C LEU A 101 -16.11 -9.04 -2.58
N GLN A 102 -15.21 -9.90 -3.06
CA GLN A 102 -13.86 -9.52 -3.49
C GLN A 102 -13.74 -9.20 -4.99
N SER A 103 -14.85 -9.20 -5.74
CA SER A 103 -14.81 -8.88 -7.17
C SER A 103 -14.48 -7.40 -7.37
N TYR A 104 -13.62 -7.13 -8.34
CA TYR A 104 -13.32 -5.76 -8.77
C TYR A 104 -14.50 -5.11 -9.50
N HIS A 105 -15.42 -5.87 -10.08
CA HIS A 105 -16.73 -5.34 -10.49
C HIS A 105 -17.46 -4.73 -9.29
N ARG A 106 -17.71 -5.54 -8.26
CA ARG A 106 -18.41 -5.07 -7.06
C ARG A 106 -17.72 -3.88 -6.40
N PHE A 107 -16.40 -3.96 -6.24
CA PHE A 107 -15.59 -2.88 -5.67
C PHE A 107 -15.85 -1.55 -6.40
N MET A 108 -15.81 -1.53 -7.73
CA MET A 108 -15.97 -0.29 -8.50
C MET A 108 -17.40 0.26 -8.43
N TYR A 109 -18.41 -0.60 -8.42
CA TYR A 109 -19.80 -0.16 -8.25
C TYR A 109 -20.04 0.46 -6.88
N GLU A 110 -19.57 -0.21 -5.81
CA GLU A 110 -19.75 0.26 -4.44
C GLU A 110 -18.98 1.55 -4.14
N ASN A 111 -17.77 1.73 -4.68
CA ASN A 111 -16.94 2.89 -4.35
C ASN A 111 -17.13 4.07 -5.32
N PHE A 112 -17.61 3.83 -6.54
CA PHE A 112 -17.62 4.87 -7.57
C PHE A 112 -18.84 4.85 -8.50
N PHE A 113 -19.06 3.77 -9.26
CA PHE A 113 -19.97 3.83 -10.41
C PHE A 113 -21.45 4.03 -10.04
N ASP A 114 -21.93 3.52 -8.90
CA ASP A 114 -23.32 3.76 -8.45
C ASP A 114 -23.52 5.15 -7.83
N HIS A 115 -22.49 6.00 -7.82
CA HIS A 115 -22.50 7.31 -7.18
C HIS A 115 -22.33 8.49 -8.13
N VAL A 116 -22.16 8.21 -9.43
CA VAL A 116 -22.01 9.18 -10.51
C VAL A 116 -22.95 8.86 -11.68
N ASN A 117 -23.15 9.80 -12.60
CA ASN A 117 -24.06 9.64 -13.73
C ASN A 117 -23.40 9.01 -14.98
N LEU A 118 -22.53 8.03 -14.78
CA LEU A 118 -21.80 7.34 -15.85
C LEU A 118 -22.67 6.26 -16.52
N ASP A 119 -22.70 6.20 -17.86
CA ASP A 119 -23.47 5.19 -18.59
C ASP A 119 -22.86 3.80 -18.39
N ARG A 120 -23.68 2.80 -18.05
CA ARG A 120 -23.24 1.41 -17.88
C ARG A 120 -22.61 0.84 -19.14
N ALA A 121 -23.01 1.30 -20.33
CA ALA A 121 -22.41 0.87 -21.60
C ALA A 121 -20.94 1.34 -21.77
N ASN A 122 -20.53 2.36 -21.00
CA ASN A 122 -19.20 2.93 -21.01
C ASN A 122 -18.29 2.36 -19.89
N ILE A 123 -18.76 1.37 -19.13
CA ILE A 123 -18.00 0.70 -18.06
C ILE A 123 -17.41 -0.60 -18.62
N HIS A 124 -16.07 -0.70 -18.61
CA HIS A 124 -15.35 -1.89 -19.06
C HIS A 124 -14.45 -2.43 -17.95
N ILE A 125 -14.81 -3.59 -17.41
CA ILE A 125 -14.00 -4.33 -16.44
C ILE A 125 -13.76 -5.73 -17.01
N PRO A 126 -12.53 -6.28 -16.97
CA PRO A 126 -12.29 -7.66 -17.37
C PRO A 126 -13.25 -8.61 -16.64
N SER A 127 -13.69 -9.68 -17.30
CA SER A 127 -14.67 -10.62 -16.73
C SER A 127 -13.98 -11.87 -16.23
N GLY A 128 -13.98 -12.05 -14.90
CA GLY A 128 -13.53 -13.27 -14.24
C GLY A 128 -14.43 -14.49 -14.45
N SER A 129 -15.58 -14.33 -15.13
CA SER A 129 -16.59 -15.38 -15.33
C SER A 129 -16.57 -16.00 -16.74
N VAL A 130 -15.63 -15.62 -17.60
CA VAL A 130 -15.50 -16.13 -18.97
C VAL A 130 -15.01 -17.59 -18.95
N ASP A 131 -15.54 -18.44 -19.84
CA ASP A 131 -15.05 -19.81 -20.02
C ASP A 131 -13.56 -19.76 -20.37
N ARG A 132 -12.77 -20.65 -19.77
CA ARG A 132 -11.32 -20.63 -19.92
C ARG A 132 -10.85 -20.67 -21.37
N ARG A 133 -11.62 -21.30 -22.26
CA ARG A 133 -11.31 -21.38 -23.70
C ARG A 133 -11.48 -20.06 -24.44
N ASP A 134 -12.27 -19.15 -23.88
CA ASP A 134 -12.62 -17.86 -24.48
C ASP A 134 -11.84 -16.70 -23.86
N VAL A 135 -10.98 -16.95 -22.86
CA VAL A 135 -10.21 -15.92 -22.15
C VAL A 135 -9.30 -15.12 -23.09
N GLU A 136 -8.64 -15.78 -24.05
CA GLU A 136 -7.79 -15.11 -25.04
C GLU A 136 -8.60 -14.14 -25.91
N SER A 137 -9.71 -14.62 -26.49
CA SER A 137 -10.64 -13.79 -27.26
C SER A 137 -11.19 -12.62 -26.43
N HIS A 138 -11.53 -12.86 -25.15
CA HIS A 138 -11.99 -11.81 -24.25
C HIS A 138 -10.92 -10.72 -24.03
N CYS A 139 -9.65 -11.10 -23.87
CA CYS A 139 -8.56 -10.15 -23.74
C CYS A 139 -8.36 -9.33 -25.03
N GLU A 140 -8.47 -9.96 -26.20
CA GLU A 140 -8.41 -9.29 -27.50
C GLU A 140 -9.56 -8.30 -27.71
N GLU A 141 -10.78 -8.69 -27.34
CA GLU A 141 -11.96 -7.81 -27.39
C GLU A 141 -11.79 -6.59 -26.47
N TYR A 142 -11.21 -6.78 -25.28
CA TYR A 142 -10.91 -5.70 -24.34
C TYR A 142 -9.92 -4.68 -24.95
N GLU A 143 -8.86 -5.18 -25.58
CA GLU A 143 -7.87 -4.35 -26.30
C GLU A 143 -8.50 -3.60 -27.50
N LEU A 144 -9.39 -4.26 -28.24
CA LEU A 144 -10.11 -3.64 -29.34
C LEU A 144 -11.06 -2.54 -28.85
N ALA A 145 -11.74 -2.73 -27.72
CA ALA A 145 -12.60 -1.72 -27.11
C ALA A 145 -11.82 -0.46 -26.68
N ILE A 146 -10.61 -0.63 -26.12
CA ILE A 146 -9.71 0.49 -25.79
C ILE A 146 -9.35 1.29 -27.06
N ARG A 147 -8.94 0.58 -28.12
CA ARG A 147 -8.57 1.21 -29.40
C ARG A 147 -9.76 1.90 -30.07
N ALA A 148 -10.94 1.26 -30.06
CA ALA A 148 -12.17 1.82 -30.60
C ALA A 148 -12.60 3.11 -29.87
N SER A 149 -12.27 3.23 -28.59
CA SER A 149 -12.50 4.43 -27.78
C SER A 149 -11.48 5.55 -28.02
N GLY A 150 -10.46 5.33 -28.87
CA GLY A 150 -9.42 6.32 -29.19
C GLY A 150 -8.20 6.29 -28.26
N GLY A 151 -8.04 5.21 -27.50
CA GLY A 151 -7.00 5.04 -26.47
C GLY A 151 -7.35 5.70 -25.15
N ILE A 152 -6.57 5.42 -24.11
CA ILE A 152 -6.80 5.92 -22.75
C ILE A 152 -6.22 7.33 -22.62
N ASP A 153 -7.02 8.31 -22.20
CA ASP A 153 -6.57 9.68 -21.99
C ASP A 153 -5.75 9.81 -20.70
N LEU A 154 -6.20 9.16 -19.62
CA LEU A 154 -5.50 9.12 -18.34
C LEU A 154 -5.62 7.74 -17.71
N MET A 155 -4.48 7.14 -17.38
CA MET A 155 -4.37 5.89 -16.66
C MET A 155 -3.96 6.18 -15.21
N LEU A 156 -4.86 5.86 -14.28
CA LEU A 156 -4.57 5.90 -12.85
C LEU A 156 -4.07 4.52 -12.41
N LEU A 157 -2.98 4.47 -11.67
CA LEU A 157 -2.32 3.25 -11.23
C LEU A 157 -2.06 3.28 -9.73
N GLY A 158 -2.10 2.12 -9.10
CA GLY A 158 -1.40 1.86 -7.84
C GLY A 158 -0.09 1.11 -8.08
N ILE A 159 0.71 0.94 -7.02
CA ILE A 159 1.90 0.07 -7.03
C ILE A 159 1.82 -0.99 -5.95
N GLY A 160 2.01 -2.26 -6.34
CA GLY A 160 2.12 -3.39 -5.41
C GLY A 160 3.40 -3.36 -4.59
N ARG A 161 3.48 -4.14 -3.50
CA ARG A 161 4.74 -4.26 -2.73
C ARG A 161 5.88 -4.89 -3.54
N SER A 162 5.55 -5.71 -4.54
CA SER A 162 6.51 -6.28 -5.50
C SER A 162 6.87 -5.29 -6.63
N GLY A 163 6.17 -4.16 -6.73
CA GLY A 163 6.38 -3.16 -7.77
C GLY A 163 5.56 -3.40 -9.03
N HIS A 164 4.57 -4.30 -8.96
CA HIS A 164 3.61 -4.53 -10.03
C HIS A 164 2.69 -3.31 -10.23
N VAL A 165 2.25 -3.10 -11.48
CA VAL A 165 1.12 -2.24 -11.86
C VAL A 165 0.02 -3.13 -12.47
N GLY A 166 -1.22 -3.00 -11.98
CA GLY A 166 -2.20 -4.08 -12.13
C GLY A 166 -1.66 -5.41 -11.60
N PHE A 167 -2.01 -6.54 -12.19
CA PHE A 167 -1.36 -7.83 -11.89
C PHE A 167 -0.14 -8.12 -12.79
N ASN A 168 0.59 -7.11 -13.28
CA ASN A 168 1.83 -7.34 -14.02
C ASN A 168 2.98 -7.69 -13.07
N GLU A 169 2.98 -8.94 -12.63
CA GLU A 169 3.92 -9.53 -11.67
C GLU A 169 5.39 -9.51 -12.16
N PRO A 170 6.36 -9.68 -11.25
CA PRO A 170 7.77 -9.82 -11.61
C PRO A 170 7.98 -10.86 -12.71
N GLY A 171 8.64 -10.44 -13.80
CA GLY A 171 8.82 -11.21 -15.03
C GLY A 171 8.03 -10.65 -16.22
N SER A 172 7.04 -9.78 -15.98
CA SER A 172 6.25 -9.13 -17.04
C SER A 172 7.11 -8.24 -17.95
N SER A 173 6.73 -8.21 -19.23
CA SER A 173 7.39 -7.44 -20.29
C SER A 173 6.64 -6.15 -20.61
N ALA A 174 7.37 -5.14 -21.10
CA ALA A 174 6.78 -3.92 -21.65
C ALA A 174 5.91 -4.16 -22.90
N GLU A 175 6.06 -5.32 -23.55
CA GLU A 175 5.27 -5.70 -24.74
C GLU A 175 4.00 -6.49 -24.38
N ASP A 176 3.82 -6.86 -23.11
CA ASP A 176 2.67 -7.66 -22.70
C ASP A 176 1.37 -6.87 -22.91
N ARG A 177 0.38 -7.54 -23.48
CA ARG A 177 -0.99 -7.05 -23.65
C ARG A 177 -1.90 -7.60 -22.55
N THR A 178 -3.18 -7.23 -22.60
CA THR A 178 -4.19 -7.84 -21.73
C THR A 178 -4.13 -9.36 -21.83
N ARG A 179 -4.02 -10.04 -20.68
CA ARG A 179 -3.82 -11.49 -20.63
C ARG A 179 -4.29 -12.07 -19.31
N LEU A 180 -4.45 -13.39 -19.30
CA LEU A 180 -4.50 -14.17 -18.08
C LEU A 180 -3.10 -14.31 -17.49
N ILE A 181 -2.95 -14.09 -16.19
CA ILE A 181 -1.69 -14.24 -15.47
C ILE A 181 -1.89 -15.06 -14.19
N VAL A 182 -0.84 -15.77 -13.78
CA VAL A 182 -0.75 -16.42 -12.47
C VAL A 182 -0.23 -15.41 -11.45
N LEU A 183 -0.93 -15.27 -10.33
CA LEU A 183 -0.59 -14.31 -9.28
C LEU A 183 0.63 -14.76 -8.47
N ASP A 184 1.49 -13.81 -8.13
CA ASP A 184 2.65 -14.07 -7.27
C ASP A 184 2.23 -14.39 -5.83
N GLU A 185 3.06 -15.13 -5.11
CA GLU A 185 2.81 -15.48 -3.71
C GLU A 185 2.70 -14.23 -2.82
N ILE A 186 3.51 -13.20 -3.07
CA ILE A 186 3.45 -11.94 -2.33
C ILE A 186 2.11 -11.25 -2.56
N THR A 187 1.64 -11.19 -3.82
CA THR A 187 0.34 -10.59 -4.16
C THR A 187 -0.82 -11.34 -3.50
N ARG A 188 -0.76 -12.68 -3.49
CA ARG A 188 -1.78 -13.48 -2.80
C ARG A 188 -1.77 -13.27 -1.29
N LYS A 189 -0.59 -13.11 -0.68
CA LYS A 189 -0.46 -12.79 0.76
C LYS A 189 -0.99 -11.39 1.08
N ASP A 190 -0.69 -10.40 0.25
CA ASP A 190 -1.18 -9.03 0.43
C ASP A 190 -2.71 -8.95 0.31
N ALA A 191 -3.34 -9.79 -0.54
CA ALA A 191 -4.78 -9.87 -0.69
C ALA A 191 -5.47 -10.80 0.33
N ALA A 192 -4.73 -11.58 1.12
CA ALA A 192 -5.29 -12.64 1.96
C ALA A 192 -6.32 -12.14 2.98
N SER A 193 -6.12 -10.93 3.53
CA SER A 193 -7.08 -10.32 4.46
C SER A 193 -8.45 -10.10 3.84
N ASP A 194 -8.48 -9.67 2.58
CA ASP A 194 -9.73 -9.33 1.87
C ASP A 194 -10.50 -10.60 1.48
N PHE A 195 -9.78 -11.70 1.33
CA PHE A 195 -10.32 -13.02 1.02
C PHE A 195 -10.53 -13.90 2.27
N PHE A 196 -10.39 -13.34 3.48
CA PHE A 196 -10.47 -14.04 4.77
C PHE A 196 -9.38 -15.09 5.02
N GLU A 197 -8.64 -15.54 4.01
CA GLU A 197 -7.47 -16.41 4.11
C GLU A 197 -6.76 -16.47 2.74
N GLU A 198 -5.45 -16.70 2.73
CA GLU A 198 -4.67 -16.79 1.48
C GLU A 198 -5.21 -17.90 0.55
N LYS A 199 -5.72 -19.01 1.11
CA LYS A 199 -6.22 -20.16 0.31
C LYS A 199 -7.45 -19.82 -0.53
N TYR A 200 -8.20 -18.78 -0.15
CA TYR A 200 -9.38 -18.31 -0.88
C TYR A 200 -9.04 -17.29 -1.96
N VAL A 201 -7.83 -16.74 -1.94
CA VAL A 201 -7.36 -15.83 -3.00
C VAL A 201 -7.19 -16.62 -4.29
N PRO A 202 -7.84 -16.21 -5.39
CA PRO A 202 -7.67 -16.82 -6.71
C PRO A 202 -6.20 -16.91 -7.10
N ARG A 203 -5.86 -17.93 -7.89
CA ARG A 203 -4.47 -18.14 -8.33
C ARG A 203 -4.13 -17.37 -9.59
N GLU A 204 -5.14 -16.89 -10.30
CA GLU A 204 -5.01 -16.24 -11.58
C GLU A 204 -5.88 -14.98 -11.61
N ALA A 205 -5.55 -14.09 -12.54
CA ALA A 205 -6.32 -12.89 -12.83
C ALA A 205 -6.21 -12.56 -14.32
N ILE A 206 -7.20 -11.86 -14.85
CA ILE A 206 -7.09 -11.19 -16.15
C ILE A 206 -6.62 -9.77 -15.87
N THR A 207 -5.56 -9.32 -16.54
CA THR A 207 -4.98 -8.00 -16.32
C THR A 207 -4.56 -7.35 -17.61
N MET A 208 -4.72 -6.04 -17.69
CA MET A 208 -4.17 -5.17 -18.71
C MET A 208 -2.64 -5.25 -18.66
N GLY A 209 -2.02 -5.54 -19.80
CA GLY A 209 -0.57 -5.66 -19.88
C GLY A 209 0.15 -4.32 -19.78
N VAL A 210 1.44 -4.35 -19.43
CA VAL A 210 2.27 -3.13 -19.35
C VAL A 210 2.26 -2.36 -20.67
N GLY A 211 2.30 -3.07 -21.81
CA GLY A 211 2.28 -2.46 -23.14
C GLY A 211 1.01 -1.65 -23.40
N THR A 212 -0.11 -2.11 -22.87
CA THR A 212 -1.41 -1.41 -22.96
C THR A 212 -1.44 -0.21 -22.02
N ILE A 213 -0.87 -0.33 -20.82
CA ILE A 213 -0.78 0.76 -19.83
C ILE A 213 0.06 1.93 -20.37
N ILE A 214 1.23 1.65 -20.96
CA ILE A 214 2.14 2.69 -21.48
C ILE A 214 1.65 3.37 -22.76
N GLU A 215 0.59 2.87 -23.40
CA GLU A 215 -0.09 3.52 -24.53
C GLU A 215 -1.04 4.65 -24.10
N ALA A 216 -1.35 4.77 -22.80
CA ALA A 216 -2.18 5.86 -22.29
C ALA A 216 -1.51 7.22 -22.51
N ARG A 217 -2.28 8.29 -22.74
CA ARG A 217 -1.72 9.63 -23.02
C ARG A 217 -1.14 10.31 -21.78
N GLU A 218 -1.63 9.93 -20.61
CA GLU A 218 -1.17 10.39 -19.30
C GLU A 218 -1.24 9.22 -18.32
N ILE A 219 -0.24 9.12 -17.45
CA ILE A 219 -0.18 8.09 -16.42
C ILE A 219 0.09 8.75 -15.08
N ILE A 220 -0.77 8.48 -14.10
CA ILE A 220 -0.59 8.87 -12.71
C ILE A 220 -0.48 7.58 -11.91
N LEU A 221 0.69 7.33 -11.30
CA LEU A 221 0.85 6.24 -10.34
C LEU A 221 0.83 6.80 -8.93
N MET A 222 -0.05 6.25 -8.08
CA MET A 222 -0.19 6.64 -6.69
C MET A 222 0.49 5.61 -5.76
N ALA A 223 1.16 6.11 -4.72
CA ALA A 223 1.62 5.28 -3.61
C ALA A 223 1.49 6.06 -2.29
N THR A 224 0.98 5.40 -1.26
CA THR A 224 0.76 5.98 0.07
C THR A 224 1.24 5.04 1.16
N GLY A 225 1.89 5.59 2.18
CA GLY A 225 2.36 4.86 3.35
C GLY A 225 3.79 4.31 3.24
N GLU A 226 4.45 4.23 4.39
CA GLU A 226 5.88 3.87 4.52
C GLU A 226 6.22 2.48 3.96
N HIS A 227 5.29 1.52 4.08
CA HIS A 227 5.46 0.16 3.53
C HIS A 227 5.65 0.11 2.00
N LYS A 228 5.38 1.21 1.28
CA LYS A 228 5.66 1.35 -0.16
C LYS A 228 6.99 2.03 -0.47
N ALA A 229 7.64 2.68 0.50
CA ALA A 229 8.83 3.49 0.26
C ALA A 229 9.98 2.73 -0.42
N PRO A 230 10.33 1.49 0.01
CA PRO A 230 11.42 0.76 -0.63
C PRO A 230 11.13 0.47 -2.11
N ILE A 231 9.91 0.07 -2.44
CA ILE A 231 9.56 -0.28 -3.82
C ILE A 231 9.36 0.95 -4.71
N VAL A 232 8.87 2.05 -4.15
CA VAL A 232 8.77 3.35 -4.83
C VAL A 232 10.15 3.85 -5.22
N ARG A 233 11.12 3.82 -4.30
CA ARG A 233 12.51 4.18 -4.60
C ARG A 233 13.05 3.36 -5.76
N ARG A 234 12.85 2.04 -5.74
CA ARG A 234 13.27 1.16 -6.84
C ARG A 234 12.59 1.53 -8.16
N ALA A 235 11.28 1.75 -8.15
CA ALA A 235 10.52 2.13 -9.35
C ALA A 235 10.96 3.47 -9.95
N VAL A 236 11.38 4.43 -9.11
CA VAL A 236 11.73 5.79 -9.51
C VAL A 236 13.22 5.95 -9.87
N GLU A 237 14.13 5.36 -9.09
CA GLU A 237 15.58 5.65 -9.17
C GLU A 237 16.39 4.54 -9.87
N GLU A 238 15.98 3.28 -9.74
CA GLU A 238 16.70 2.16 -10.35
C GLU A 238 16.48 2.10 -11.86
N LYS A 239 17.42 1.45 -12.55
CA LYS A 239 17.24 1.16 -13.98
C LYS A 239 16.05 0.22 -14.18
N LYS A 240 15.33 0.47 -15.27
CA LYS A 240 14.26 -0.40 -15.77
C LYS A 240 14.65 -1.87 -15.75
N ASN A 241 13.77 -2.70 -15.21
CA ASN A 241 13.94 -4.14 -15.16
C ASN A 241 12.58 -4.82 -15.07
N ASN A 242 12.53 -6.09 -15.48
CA ASN A 242 11.29 -6.87 -15.47
C ASN A 242 10.88 -7.38 -14.09
N HIS A 243 11.69 -7.18 -13.04
CA HIS A 243 11.30 -7.53 -11.66
C HIS A 243 10.39 -6.47 -11.02
N VAL A 244 10.38 -5.24 -11.53
CA VAL A 244 9.57 -4.12 -11.05
C VAL A 244 8.89 -3.48 -12.25
N SER A 245 7.68 -3.93 -12.59
CA SER A 245 7.00 -3.48 -13.82
C SER A 245 6.65 -1.99 -13.80
N ALA A 246 6.49 -1.37 -12.63
CA ALA A 246 6.38 0.09 -12.50
C ALA A 246 7.59 0.85 -13.09
N THR A 247 8.78 0.23 -13.20
CA THR A 247 9.93 0.88 -13.83
C THR A 247 9.74 1.13 -15.33
N TYR A 248 8.87 0.41 -16.01
CA TYR A 248 8.59 0.66 -17.43
C TYR A 248 7.92 2.03 -17.66
N LEU A 249 7.27 2.60 -16.63
CA LEU A 249 6.69 3.95 -16.70
C LEU A 249 7.75 5.05 -16.85
N GLN A 250 9.03 4.77 -16.57
CA GLN A 250 10.14 5.72 -16.76
C GLN A 250 10.32 6.15 -18.22
N ASP A 251 9.87 5.34 -19.19
CA ASP A 251 9.95 5.68 -20.62
C ASP A 251 8.79 6.56 -21.10
N HIS A 252 7.73 6.65 -20.31
CA HIS A 252 6.52 7.33 -20.71
C HIS A 252 6.66 8.85 -20.53
N GLN A 253 6.47 9.60 -21.62
CA GLN A 253 6.72 11.05 -21.63
C GLN A 253 5.77 11.83 -20.70
N ASN A 254 4.62 11.27 -20.35
CA ASN A 254 3.65 11.91 -19.48
C ASN A 254 3.24 10.99 -18.32
N ALA A 255 4.23 10.30 -17.72
CA ALA A 255 4.04 9.55 -16.49
C ALA A 255 4.53 10.35 -15.28
N SER A 256 3.75 10.36 -14.21
CA SER A 256 4.11 10.99 -12.94
C SER A 256 3.72 10.11 -11.76
N PHE A 257 4.59 10.05 -10.75
CA PHE A 257 4.39 9.32 -9.51
C PHE A 257 3.94 10.31 -8.43
N PHE A 258 2.78 10.07 -7.85
CA PHE A 258 2.18 10.87 -6.80
C PHE A 258 2.33 10.09 -5.50
N LEU A 259 3.09 10.66 -4.57
CA LEU A 259 3.51 9.99 -3.34
C LEU A 259 3.11 10.84 -2.13
N ASP A 260 2.66 10.22 -1.04
CA ASP A 260 2.68 10.91 0.25
C ASP A 260 4.10 10.94 0.82
N SER A 261 4.34 11.78 1.83
CA SER A 261 5.65 11.89 2.48
C SER A 261 6.18 10.55 2.97
N ALA A 262 5.29 9.67 3.43
CA ALA A 262 5.64 8.34 3.95
C ALA A 262 6.12 7.39 2.84
N ALA A 263 5.46 7.35 1.68
CA ALA A 263 5.86 6.52 0.54
C ALA A 263 7.09 7.09 -0.19
N ALA A 264 7.39 8.38 0.00
CA ALA A 264 8.58 9.02 -0.55
C ALA A 264 9.82 8.94 0.34
N SER A 265 9.70 8.44 1.57
CA SER A 265 10.73 8.55 2.63
C SER A 265 12.09 7.91 2.26
N ASP A 266 12.08 6.90 1.39
CA ASP A 266 13.29 6.20 0.91
C ASP A 266 13.88 6.81 -0.37
N LEU A 267 13.22 7.79 -1.01
CA LEU A 267 13.80 8.51 -2.13
C LEU A 267 15.08 9.21 -1.68
N THR A 268 16.11 9.21 -2.51
CA THR A 268 17.41 9.80 -2.17
C THR A 268 17.26 11.27 -1.79
N ARG A 269 16.39 12.02 -2.49
CA ARG A 269 16.13 13.44 -2.18
C ARG A 269 15.45 13.67 -0.82
N GLU A 270 14.76 12.67 -0.28
CA GLU A 270 14.09 12.76 1.03
C GLU A 270 14.95 12.17 2.14
N GLN A 271 15.48 10.95 1.92
CA GLN A 271 16.26 10.21 2.89
C GLN A 271 17.64 10.82 3.13
N THR A 272 18.32 11.20 2.04
CA THR A 272 19.72 11.66 2.03
C THR A 272 19.90 12.87 1.09
N PRO A 273 19.16 13.98 1.31
CA PRO A 273 19.11 15.14 0.40
C PRO A 273 20.49 15.75 0.10
N TRP A 274 21.44 15.64 1.04
CA TRP A 274 22.82 16.09 0.91
C TRP A 274 23.61 15.36 -0.20
N LEU A 275 23.16 14.19 -0.65
CA LEU A 275 23.78 13.45 -1.75
C LEU A 275 23.39 14.00 -3.14
N VAL A 276 22.33 14.79 -3.23
CA VAL A 276 21.77 15.24 -4.51
C VAL A 276 21.62 16.77 -4.60
N SER A 277 21.56 17.46 -3.48
CA SER A 277 21.38 18.91 -3.40
C SER A 277 22.13 19.52 -2.22
N THR A 278 22.31 20.84 -2.27
CA THR A 278 22.72 21.62 -1.10
C THR A 278 21.59 21.64 -0.09
N VAL A 279 21.90 21.43 1.19
CA VAL A 279 20.93 21.45 2.29
C VAL A 279 21.29 22.54 3.28
N ASP A 280 20.26 23.10 3.92
CA ASP A 280 20.45 23.90 5.13
C ASP A 280 20.69 22.94 6.29
N TRP A 281 21.87 23.03 6.90
CA TRP A 281 22.27 22.18 8.01
C TRP A 281 21.75 22.75 9.32
N ASP A 282 20.49 22.47 9.64
CA ASP A 282 20.03 22.51 11.02
C ASP A 282 20.49 21.28 11.79
N PHE A 283 20.28 21.28 13.11
CA PHE A 283 20.74 20.20 13.98
C PHE A 283 20.03 18.87 13.69
N ASP A 284 18.77 18.90 13.23
CA ASP A 284 18.02 17.67 12.90
C ASP A 284 18.56 17.03 11.62
N MET A 285 18.87 17.84 10.60
CA MET A 285 19.51 17.39 9.36
C MET A 285 20.92 16.85 9.63
N ALA A 286 21.70 17.55 10.46
CA ALA A 286 23.02 17.09 10.89
C ALA A 286 22.93 15.75 11.64
N THR A 287 21.98 15.63 12.58
CA THR A 287 21.71 14.39 13.32
C THR A 287 21.38 13.23 12.38
N ARG A 288 20.50 13.44 11.40
CA ARG A 288 20.15 12.43 10.39
C ARG A 288 21.37 11.99 9.58
N ALA A 289 22.19 12.93 9.11
CA ALA A 289 23.38 12.63 8.33
C ALA A 289 24.45 11.86 9.13
N VAL A 290 24.63 12.20 10.41
CA VAL A 290 25.58 11.50 11.30
C VAL A 290 25.12 10.07 11.61
N ILE A 291 23.83 9.85 11.87
CA ILE A 291 23.26 8.49 12.06
C ILE A 291 23.45 7.67 10.78
N TRP A 292 23.10 8.23 9.63
CA TRP A 292 23.29 7.59 8.34
C TRP A 292 24.77 7.23 8.11
N LEU A 293 25.69 8.15 8.37
CA LEU A 293 27.13 7.93 8.22
C LEU A 293 27.65 6.81 9.14
N SER A 294 27.17 6.78 10.39
CA SER A 294 27.46 5.74 11.38
C SER A 294 27.08 4.34 10.85
N GLU A 295 25.92 4.23 10.21
CA GLU A 295 25.46 2.99 9.57
C GLU A 295 26.30 2.62 8.34
N GLN A 296 26.65 3.58 7.48
CA GLN A 296 27.47 3.33 6.29
C GLN A 296 28.87 2.84 6.61
N GLU A 297 29.51 3.42 7.63
CA GLU A 297 30.86 3.02 8.07
C GLU A 297 30.85 1.82 9.04
N ALA A 298 29.67 1.39 9.50
CA ALA A 298 29.51 0.41 10.57
C ALA A 298 30.33 0.77 11.85
N LYS A 299 30.36 2.06 12.18
CA LYS A 299 31.04 2.62 13.37
C LYS A 299 30.02 3.23 14.31
N ALA A 300 30.26 3.20 15.62
CA ALA A 300 29.46 3.98 16.56
C ALA A 300 29.67 5.48 16.31
N ILE A 301 28.65 6.31 16.54
CA ILE A 301 28.69 7.76 16.32
C ILE A 301 29.94 8.43 16.94
N PRO A 302 30.33 8.15 18.21
CA PRO A 302 31.53 8.76 18.79
C PRO A 302 32.86 8.32 18.17
N HIS A 303 32.87 7.32 17.28
CA HIS A 303 34.06 6.82 16.59
C HIS A 303 34.15 7.28 15.11
N LEU A 304 33.22 8.13 14.67
CA LEU A 304 33.29 8.73 13.34
C LEU A 304 34.41 9.77 13.31
N GLU A 305 35.20 9.75 12.23
CA GLU A 305 36.32 10.66 12.03
C GLU A 305 36.06 11.62 10.86
N ALA A 306 36.78 12.73 10.79
CA ALA A 306 36.59 13.72 9.70
C ALA A 306 36.77 13.11 8.29
N ALA A 307 37.63 12.08 8.17
CA ALA A 307 37.83 11.35 6.92
C ALA A 307 36.55 10.62 6.45
N ASP A 308 35.70 10.17 7.38
CA ASP A 308 34.45 9.48 7.06
C ASP A 308 33.46 10.47 6.41
N PHE A 309 33.28 11.65 7.01
CA PHE A 309 32.45 12.72 6.44
C PHE A 309 32.91 13.11 5.02
N GLN A 310 34.22 13.22 4.80
CA GLN A 310 34.79 13.56 3.50
C GLN A 310 34.52 12.50 2.43
N ARG A 311 34.64 11.21 2.77
CA ARG A 311 34.38 10.09 1.83
C ARG A 311 32.93 10.03 1.38
N HIS A 312 32.00 10.47 2.22
CA HIS A 312 30.57 10.43 1.99
C HIS A 312 29.97 11.79 1.62
N HIS A 313 30.79 12.70 1.10
CA HIS A 313 30.38 14.01 0.60
C HIS A 313 29.79 14.98 1.65
N LEU A 314 29.96 14.72 2.95
CA LEU A 314 29.48 15.56 4.06
C LEU A 314 30.49 16.65 4.48
N HIS A 315 31.33 17.10 3.55
CA HIS A 315 32.33 18.15 3.79
C HIS A 315 31.71 19.48 4.25
N ASP A 316 30.57 19.88 3.69
CA ASP A 316 29.86 21.10 4.10
C ASP A 316 29.46 21.03 5.58
N LEU A 317 28.88 19.89 6.00
CA LEU A 317 28.53 19.66 7.40
C LEU A 317 29.77 19.70 8.30
N ALA A 318 30.85 19.01 7.91
CA ALA A 318 32.08 18.97 8.69
C ALA A 318 32.74 20.36 8.85
N HIS A 319 32.52 21.28 7.92
CA HIS A 319 33.05 22.65 7.98
C HIS A 319 32.21 23.62 8.82
N LEU A 320 30.95 23.30 9.12
CA LEU A 320 30.08 24.15 9.93
C LEU A 320 30.37 24.08 11.43
N TYR A 321 31.09 23.05 11.86
CA TYR A 321 31.43 22.80 13.24
C TYR A 321 32.94 22.98 13.45
N ASP A 322 33.34 23.43 14.64
CA ASP A 322 34.76 23.60 15.00
C ASP A 322 35.53 22.26 15.01
N GLY A 323 34.80 21.13 15.11
CA GLY A 323 35.29 19.78 14.86
C GLY A 323 34.16 18.76 14.79
N VAL A 324 34.35 17.70 13.99
CA VAL A 324 33.34 16.63 13.84
C VAL A 324 33.10 15.87 15.15
N ASP A 325 34.09 15.83 16.05
CA ASP A 325 33.98 15.17 17.35
C ASP A 325 32.91 15.82 18.23
N GLU A 326 32.78 17.16 18.18
CA GLU A 326 31.78 17.91 18.94
C GLU A 326 30.37 17.61 18.41
N LEU A 327 30.20 17.64 17.09
CA LEU A 327 28.95 17.26 16.44
C LEU A 327 28.55 15.82 16.79
N CYS A 328 29.47 14.86 16.65
CA CYS A 328 29.21 13.46 16.99
C CYS A 328 28.84 13.29 18.46
N LEU A 329 29.51 14.00 19.37
CA LEU A 329 29.19 13.97 20.80
C LEU A 329 27.79 14.55 21.08
N GLU A 330 27.43 15.67 20.44
CA GLU A 330 26.13 16.32 20.62
C GLU A 330 24.99 15.43 20.11
N VAL A 331 25.16 14.83 18.92
CA VAL A 331 24.21 13.85 18.36
C VAL A 331 24.08 12.64 19.27
N PHE A 332 25.21 12.08 19.73
CA PHE A 332 25.21 10.92 20.62
C PHE A 332 24.48 11.21 21.94
N GLU A 333 24.77 12.33 22.59
CA GLU A 333 24.11 12.73 23.84
C GLU A 333 22.61 12.99 23.62
N THR A 334 22.23 13.54 22.47
CA THR A 334 20.82 13.74 22.10
C THR A 334 20.07 12.42 22.00
N LEU A 335 20.65 11.41 21.35
CA LEU A 335 20.07 10.07 21.27
C LEU A 335 20.06 9.38 22.64
N ARG A 336 21.15 9.49 23.41
CA ARG A 336 21.26 8.91 24.75
C ARG A 336 20.19 9.44 25.70
N ARG A 337 19.90 10.75 25.65
CA ARG A 337 18.87 11.40 26.49
C ARG A 337 17.44 10.96 26.17
N LYS A 338 17.18 10.36 25.00
CA LYS A 338 15.88 9.75 24.69
C LYS A 338 15.64 8.45 25.46
N ILE A 339 16.70 7.84 26.02
CA ILE A 339 16.62 6.66 26.87
C ILE A 339 16.39 7.13 28.31
N LEU A 340 15.15 6.96 28.79
CA LEU A 340 14.79 7.27 30.16
C LEU A 340 15.09 6.09 31.08
N TYR A 341 15.66 6.38 32.25
CA TYR A 341 15.87 5.40 33.30
C TYR A 341 14.70 5.39 34.30
N ALA A 342 14.65 4.38 35.17
CA ALA A 342 13.52 4.18 36.10
C ALA A 342 13.28 5.39 37.03
N GLU A 343 14.34 6.13 37.32
CA GLU A 343 14.31 7.33 38.15
C GLU A 343 13.54 8.48 37.48
N GLU A 344 13.55 8.53 36.16
CA GLU A 344 12.96 9.59 35.33
C GLU A 344 11.52 9.27 34.89
N LEU A 345 11.11 8.01 34.96
CA LEU A 345 9.76 7.59 34.65
C LEU A 345 8.75 8.12 35.68
N PRO A 346 7.48 8.36 35.28
CA PRO A 346 6.40 8.66 36.22
C PRO A 346 6.32 7.62 37.35
N LYS A 347 5.94 8.08 38.56
CA LYS A 347 5.77 7.24 39.75
C LYS A 347 4.42 7.51 40.39
N ASN A 348 3.77 6.46 40.86
CA ASN A 348 2.49 6.53 41.59
C ASN A 348 1.40 7.30 40.82
N LYS A 349 1.36 7.15 39.49
CA LYS A 349 0.34 7.74 38.61
C LYS A 349 -0.67 6.68 38.17
N LYS A 350 -1.85 7.14 37.77
CA LYS A 350 -2.81 6.34 36.99
C LYS A 350 -2.52 6.56 35.51
N VAL A 351 -2.32 5.49 34.77
CA VAL A 351 -2.01 5.51 33.33
C VAL A 351 -3.04 4.66 32.61
N ILE A 352 -3.70 5.23 31.60
CA ILE A 352 -4.61 4.50 30.73
C ILE A 352 -3.95 4.38 29.37
N VAL A 353 -3.90 3.16 28.83
CA VAL A 353 -3.31 2.84 27.53
C VAL A 353 -4.43 2.34 26.64
N PHE A 354 -4.64 3.00 25.51
CA PHE A 354 -5.60 2.54 24.50
C PHE A 354 -4.85 1.67 23.49
N SER A 355 -5.16 0.38 23.48
CA SER A 355 -4.57 -0.58 22.54
C SER A 355 -5.59 -0.92 21.45
N PRO A 356 -5.28 -0.70 20.16
CA PRO A 356 -6.19 -1.05 19.06
C PRO A 356 -6.50 -2.55 19.03
N HIS A 357 -5.49 -3.38 19.25
CA HIS A 357 -5.55 -4.84 19.33
C HIS A 357 -4.89 -5.38 20.62
N PRO A 358 -5.29 -6.56 21.14
CA PRO A 358 -4.64 -7.20 22.30
C PRO A 358 -3.16 -7.56 22.16
N ASP A 359 -2.65 -7.67 20.93
CA ASP A 359 -1.24 -7.99 20.72
C ASP A 359 -0.35 -6.74 20.62
N ASP A 360 -0.94 -5.59 20.27
CA ASP A 360 -0.18 -4.37 19.97
C ASP A 360 0.53 -3.82 21.21
N ASP A 361 -0.12 -3.84 22.37
CA ASP A 361 0.45 -3.34 23.63
C ASP A 361 1.60 -4.23 24.09
N VAL A 362 1.50 -5.55 23.93
CA VAL A 362 2.55 -6.50 24.31
C VAL A 362 3.72 -6.42 23.33
N ILE A 363 3.47 -6.51 22.03
CA ILE A 363 4.51 -6.54 20.98
C ILE A 363 5.22 -5.18 20.88
N SER A 364 4.47 -4.08 20.90
CA SER A 364 5.03 -2.75 20.62
C SER A 364 5.49 -2.03 21.89
N MET A 365 4.78 -2.20 23.01
CA MET A 365 4.98 -1.41 24.22
C MET A 365 5.22 -2.22 25.50
N GLY A 366 5.27 -3.55 25.44
CA GLY A 366 5.28 -4.41 26.63
C GLY A 366 6.43 -4.09 27.59
N GLY A 367 7.62 -3.81 27.05
CA GLY A 367 8.77 -3.38 27.84
C GLY A 367 8.55 -2.05 28.58
N MET A 368 7.92 -1.08 27.93
CA MET A 368 7.60 0.23 28.51
C MET A 368 6.51 0.11 29.58
N LEU A 369 5.45 -0.66 29.31
CA LEU A 369 4.37 -0.94 30.26
C LEU A 369 4.90 -1.64 31.51
N GLY A 370 5.73 -2.66 31.34
CA GLY A 370 6.38 -3.35 32.45
C GLY A 370 7.21 -2.39 33.31
N LYS A 371 7.87 -1.40 32.68
CA LYS A 371 8.62 -0.38 33.41
C LYS A 371 7.74 0.61 34.16
N LEU A 372 6.65 1.08 33.55
CA LEU A 372 5.65 1.90 34.23
C LEU A 372 5.06 1.19 35.45
N VAL A 373 4.67 -0.08 35.32
CA VAL A 373 4.16 -0.89 36.45
C VAL A 373 5.23 -1.05 37.53
N SER A 374 6.48 -1.38 37.15
CA SER A 374 7.58 -1.52 38.11
C SER A 374 7.90 -0.24 38.87
N ASN A 375 7.52 0.93 38.31
CA ASN A 375 7.70 2.23 38.94
C ASN A 375 6.51 2.65 39.83
N GLY A 376 5.63 1.70 40.17
CA GLY A 376 4.49 1.91 41.07
C GLY A 376 3.31 2.64 40.43
N ASN A 377 3.22 2.67 39.09
CA ASN A 377 2.05 3.22 38.41
C ASN A 377 0.92 2.19 38.35
N ASP A 378 -0.31 2.69 38.47
CA ASP A 378 -1.56 1.96 38.24
C ASP A 378 -1.89 2.05 36.75
N VAL A 379 -1.52 1.01 35.99
CA VAL A 379 -1.64 0.96 34.53
C VAL A 379 -2.85 0.13 34.15
N THR A 380 -3.79 0.74 33.42
CA THR A 380 -4.94 0.06 32.82
C THR A 380 -4.81 0.08 31.31
N VAL A 381 -4.87 -1.10 30.67
CA VAL A 381 -4.93 -1.21 29.21
C VAL A 381 -6.39 -1.42 28.80
N ALA A 382 -6.88 -0.58 27.88
CA ALA A 382 -8.20 -0.66 27.30
C ALA A 382 -8.08 -1.14 25.85
N TYR A 383 -8.48 -2.38 25.60
CA TYR A 383 -8.52 -2.97 24.26
C TYR A 383 -9.73 -2.47 23.49
N MET A 384 -9.50 -1.90 22.31
CA MET A 384 -10.56 -1.39 21.44
C MET A 384 -11.28 -2.50 20.66
N THR A 385 -10.61 -3.64 20.49
CA THR A 385 -11.15 -4.84 19.85
C THR A 385 -10.81 -6.08 20.67
N ASN A 386 -11.57 -7.17 20.50
CA ASN A 386 -11.31 -8.45 21.16
C ASN A 386 -10.37 -9.39 20.37
N GLY A 387 -9.83 -8.91 19.24
CA GLY A 387 -8.94 -9.67 18.35
C GLY A 387 -9.55 -10.83 17.56
N SER A 388 -10.81 -11.20 17.80
CA SER A 388 -11.40 -12.40 17.19
C SER A 388 -11.51 -12.36 15.67
N VAL A 389 -11.42 -11.18 15.07
CA VAL A 389 -11.47 -10.98 13.61
C VAL A 389 -10.11 -11.26 12.94
N ALA A 390 -9.01 -11.22 13.70
CA ALA A 390 -7.66 -11.46 13.19
C ALA A 390 -7.26 -12.95 13.18
N VAL A 391 -8.07 -13.82 13.80
CA VAL A 391 -7.80 -15.26 13.90
C VAL A 391 -8.49 -16.01 12.77
N PHE A 392 -7.70 -16.74 11.98
CA PHE A 392 -8.22 -17.53 10.86
C PHE A 392 -8.91 -18.82 11.33
N ASP A 393 -9.83 -19.32 10.51
CA ASP A 393 -10.57 -20.56 10.81
C ASP A 393 -9.62 -21.75 11.00
N GLN A 394 -8.50 -21.78 10.26
CA GLN A 394 -7.47 -22.80 10.38
C GLN A 394 -6.85 -22.85 11.79
N ASP A 395 -6.71 -21.71 12.46
CA ASP A 395 -6.19 -21.68 13.83
C ASP A 395 -7.16 -22.32 14.80
N VAL A 396 -8.46 -22.08 14.65
CA VAL A 396 -9.50 -22.75 15.44
C VAL A 396 -9.44 -24.26 15.24
N THR A 397 -9.39 -24.72 13.99
CA THR A 397 -9.24 -26.15 13.66
C THR A 397 -7.97 -26.75 14.28
N ARG A 398 -6.83 -26.04 14.18
CA ARG A 398 -5.55 -26.48 14.73
C ARG A 398 -5.59 -26.62 16.24
N HIS A 399 -6.17 -25.64 16.95
CA HIS A 399 -6.26 -25.67 18.41
C HIS A 399 -7.25 -26.74 18.90
N LEU A 400 -8.40 -26.92 18.25
CA LEU A 400 -9.35 -27.98 18.59
C LEU A 400 -8.72 -29.37 18.43
N ARG A 401 -8.07 -29.63 17.29
CA ARG A 401 -7.34 -30.89 17.06
C ARG A 401 -6.22 -31.09 18.08
N PHE A 402 -5.49 -30.03 18.44
CA PHE A 402 -4.44 -30.12 19.45
C PHE A 402 -5.01 -30.52 20.82
N VAL A 403 -6.11 -29.91 21.26
CA VAL A 403 -6.78 -30.26 22.53
C VAL A 403 -7.25 -31.72 22.50
N GLU A 404 -7.87 -32.15 21.40
CA GLU A 404 -8.35 -33.53 21.24
C GLU A 404 -7.20 -34.55 21.30
N MET A 405 -6.13 -34.33 20.52
CA MET A 405 -4.95 -35.21 20.48
C MET A 405 -4.23 -35.29 21.82
N THR A 406 -4.20 -34.20 22.59
CA THR A 406 -3.49 -34.15 23.88
C THR A 406 -4.34 -34.59 25.06
N TYR A 407 -5.68 -34.60 24.93
CA TYR A 407 -6.59 -34.93 26.03
C TYR A 407 -6.27 -36.31 26.64
N SER A 408 -6.12 -37.34 25.81
CA SER A 408 -5.83 -38.69 26.30
C SER A 408 -4.48 -38.82 27.02
N VAL A 409 -3.49 -38.04 26.59
CA VAL A 409 -2.16 -37.98 27.19
C VAL A 409 -2.21 -37.25 28.55
N LEU A 410 -2.95 -36.15 28.64
CA LEU A 410 -3.02 -35.32 29.84
C LEU A 410 -3.98 -35.87 30.91
N ALA A 411 -5.13 -36.39 30.48
CA ALA A 411 -6.18 -36.87 31.38
C ALA A 411 -6.12 -38.38 31.64
N GLY A 412 -5.33 -39.15 30.87
CA GLY A 412 -5.29 -40.61 30.97
C GLY A 412 -6.61 -41.31 30.60
N ALA A 413 -7.52 -40.59 29.94
CA ALA A 413 -8.85 -41.05 29.56
C ALA A 413 -9.27 -40.41 28.23
N GLN A 414 -10.27 -41.00 27.56
CA GLN A 414 -10.82 -40.40 26.34
C GLN A 414 -11.59 -39.10 26.65
N PRO A 415 -11.66 -38.15 25.69
CA PRO A 415 -12.49 -36.96 25.83
C PRO A 415 -13.94 -37.32 26.13
N ALA A 416 -14.62 -36.47 26.91
CA ALA A 416 -16.06 -36.64 27.13
C ALA A 416 -16.81 -36.57 25.79
N GLU A 417 -17.82 -37.42 25.59
CA GLU A 417 -18.60 -37.45 24.34
C GLU A 417 -19.18 -36.08 23.98
N SER A 418 -19.58 -35.29 24.98
CA SER A 418 -20.09 -33.93 24.78
C SER A 418 -19.04 -32.96 24.23
N PHE A 419 -17.76 -33.17 24.55
CA PHE A 419 -16.66 -32.39 24.00
C PHE A 419 -16.40 -32.77 22.54
N VAL A 420 -16.33 -34.07 22.25
CA VAL A 420 -16.11 -34.58 20.88
C VAL A 420 -17.22 -34.09 19.97
N HIS A 421 -18.48 -34.30 20.35
CA HIS A 421 -19.64 -33.87 19.57
C HIS A 421 -19.61 -32.37 19.27
N ARG A 422 -19.28 -31.54 20.26
CA ARG A 422 -19.25 -30.08 20.08
C ARG A 422 -18.05 -29.61 19.28
N SER A 423 -16.93 -30.33 19.35
CA SER A 423 -15.77 -30.08 18.50
C SER A 423 -16.09 -30.43 17.05
N ASP A 424 -16.72 -31.57 16.81
CA ASP A 424 -17.15 -32.03 15.49
C ASP A 424 -18.14 -31.05 14.85
N GLU A 425 -19.16 -30.58 15.60
CA GLU A 425 -20.09 -29.54 15.13
C GLU A 425 -19.37 -28.26 14.67
N ILE A 426 -18.33 -27.85 15.39
CA ILE A 426 -17.55 -26.65 15.04
C ILE A 426 -16.69 -26.91 13.80
N LEU A 427 -16.06 -28.08 13.71
CA LEU A 427 -15.24 -28.46 12.56
C LEU A 427 -16.08 -28.60 11.29
N GLU A 428 -17.23 -29.26 11.37
CA GLU A 428 -18.20 -29.35 10.27
C GLU A 428 -18.68 -27.96 9.84
N PHE A 429 -19.02 -27.09 10.81
CA PHE A 429 -19.37 -25.70 10.49
C PHE A 429 -18.25 -25.01 9.73
N LEU A 430 -16.99 -25.11 10.16
CA LEU A 430 -15.84 -24.47 9.53
C LEU A 430 -15.51 -25.05 8.14
N GLU A 431 -15.77 -26.34 7.92
CA GLU A 431 -15.57 -27.00 6.62
C GLU A 431 -16.63 -26.59 5.60
N ASP A 432 -17.90 -26.45 6.03
CA ASP A 432 -19.02 -26.07 5.15
C ASP A 432 -19.22 -24.56 5.02
N LYS A 433 -18.49 -23.77 5.82
CA LYS A 433 -18.60 -22.31 5.86
C LYS A 433 -18.23 -21.68 4.52
N ALA A 434 -19.11 -20.82 3.99
CA ALA A 434 -18.80 -20.03 2.82
C ALA A 434 -17.76 -18.93 3.15
N PRO A 435 -16.85 -18.56 2.22
CA PRO A 435 -15.94 -17.44 2.43
C PRO A 435 -16.68 -16.17 2.85
N GLY A 436 -16.29 -15.59 3.99
CA GLY A 436 -16.90 -14.37 4.54
C GLY A 436 -18.22 -14.54 5.29
N GLN A 437 -18.70 -15.78 5.43
CA GLN A 437 -19.83 -16.07 6.32
C GLN A 437 -19.46 -15.70 7.76
N VAL A 438 -20.40 -15.07 8.49
CA VAL A 438 -20.21 -14.71 9.89
C VAL A 438 -20.02 -15.97 10.74
N ASP A 439 -18.99 -15.95 11.59
CA ASP A 439 -18.69 -17.05 12.52
C ASP A 439 -19.84 -17.30 13.50
N SER A 440 -20.06 -18.56 13.87
CA SER A 440 -20.94 -18.90 14.99
C SER A 440 -20.41 -18.31 16.29
N GLU A 441 -21.29 -18.06 17.27
CA GLU A 441 -20.89 -17.51 18.58
C GLU A 441 -19.81 -18.36 19.27
N ALA A 442 -19.84 -19.68 19.06
CA ALA A 442 -18.84 -20.59 19.59
C ALA A 442 -17.46 -20.37 18.94
N VAL A 443 -17.41 -20.24 17.61
CA VAL A 443 -16.16 -19.96 16.88
C VAL A 443 -15.61 -18.59 17.29
N GLN A 444 -16.43 -17.55 17.38
CA GLN A 444 -15.98 -16.22 17.81
C GLN A 444 -15.36 -16.24 19.21
N LYS A 445 -15.95 -16.99 20.15
CA LYS A 445 -15.40 -17.16 21.50
C LYS A 445 -14.07 -17.91 21.49
N ILE A 446 -13.93 -18.95 20.69
CA ILE A 446 -12.66 -19.69 20.57
C ILE A 446 -11.59 -18.80 19.95
N LYS A 447 -11.92 -18.06 18.88
CA LYS A 447 -11.02 -17.09 18.25
C LYS A 447 -10.57 -16.00 19.23
N ALA A 448 -11.42 -15.55 20.15
CA ALA A 448 -11.02 -14.58 21.16
C ALA A 448 -10.06 -15.15 22.24
N PHE A 449 -9.87 -16.48 22.30
CA PHE A 449 -8.91 -17.12 23.20
C PHE A 449 -7.57 -17.45 22.52
N ILE A 450 -7.54 -17.43 21.19
CA ILE A 450 -6.34 -17.65 20.37
C ILE A 450 -5.69 -16.29 20.16
#